data_AF-A0A087A2N7-F1
#
_entry.id   AF-A0A087A2N7-F1
#
_cell.length_a   1.000
_cell.length_b   1.000
_cell.length_c   1.000
_cell.angle_alpha   90.00
_cell.angle_beta   90.00
_cell.angle_gamma   90.00
#
_symmetry.space_group_name_H-M   'P 1'
#
loop_
_entity.id
_entity.type
_entity.pdbx_description
1 polymer ?
#
loop_
_entity_poly.entity_id
_entity_poly.type
_entity_poly.pdbx_seq_one_letter_code
_entity_poly.pdbx_strand_id
1 'polypeptide(L)'
;MGYQTGMPSFAGGNAPAAPKPIDQLPRLASQTTAENPWPVSVLSQKFHVAVEKWPAAWICGQITEINTRRAGSAYLTVRDDFEDVAISVSGWRDFARKAAAFRQGDRVVIHGKADIWIKQTRLSFIGDDIRKLGSGGGLKEQIDELRRKLKGEGLFDADRKIPLPEFPSCIGLICAPQARAEGDVITNVNLRWPSVRFKVVHAHVQGPQCPPDIVAAIRMLDADPDVDVIIVARGGGAFEDLIGFSDESVVRAAAACATPIMSAIGHEDDWTLIDLAVDLRASTPTDAAKKVVPDVNEQWQLVTGAIERMRMRIESRVSNEMRLVDGYANRPSLTRPLTMLEPHQRFIDEARRRMDIGLRRITDDASLTIEKLHASLTALSPQSTLDRGYAVVQTASGHVIDDPAAVSTGDPITVTLKHGPLNATVS
;
A
#
# COMPACT_ATOMS: atom_id res chain seq x y z
N MET A 1 10.30 -64.99 -44.97
CA MET A 1 9.53 -64.16 -45.92
C MET A 1 9.58 -62.73 -45.40
N GLY A 2 10.53 -61.87 -45.73
CA GLY A 2 11.25 -61.69 -46.99
C GLY A 2 10.55 -60.61 -47.79
N TYR A 3 10.92 -59.34 -47.59
CA TYR A 3 11.01 -58.31 -48.64
C TYR A 3 11.99 -57.22 -48.20
N GLN A 4 12.92 -56.93 -49.11
CA GLN A 4 14.18 -56.23 -48.91
C GLN A 4 14.03 -54.72 -48.66
N THR A 5 14.82 -54.22 -47.72
CA THR A 5 15.25 -52.83 -47.58
C THR A 5 16.07 -52.40 -48.80
N GLY A 6 15.50 -51.56 -49.65
CA GLY A 6 16.23 -50.80 -50.67
C GLY A 6 16.63 -49.43 -50.14
N MET A 7 17.89 -49.25 -49.76
CA MET A 7 18.50 -47.93 -49.69
C MET A 7 18.65 -47.40 -51.13
N PRO A 8 18.29 -46.14 -51.43
CA PRO A 8 18.85 -45.48 -52.59
C PRO A 8 20.28 -45.06 -52.29
N SER A 9 21.16 -45.59 -53.13
CA SER A 9 22.58 -45.30 -53.27
C SER A 9 22.86 -43.80 -53.42
N PHE A 10 23.83 -43.29 -52.64
CA PHE A 10 24.52 -42.04 -52.92
C PHE A 10 25.34 -42.22 -54.22
N ALA A 11 24.75 -41.88 -55.36
CA ALA A 11 25.49 -41.73 -56.61
C ALA A 11 26.07 -40.31 -56.68
N GLY A 12 27.40 -40.25 -56.83
CA GLY A 12 28.21 -39.05 -56.72
C GLY A 12 27.76 -37.91 -57.62
N GLY A 13 27.50 -36.75 -56.99
CA GLY A 13 27.42 -35.47 -57.66
C GLY A 13 28.80 -35.11 -58.21
N ASN A 14 28.95 -35.23 -59.52
CA ASN A 14 30.06 -34.62 -60.26
C ASN A 14 30.10 -33.13 -59.92
N ALA A 15 31.25 -32.66 -59.42
CA ALA A 15 31.50 -31.23 -59.25
C ALA A 15 31.26 -30.53 -60.60
N PRO A 16 30.64 -29.33 -60.63
CA PRO A 16 30.36 -28.66 -61.89
C PRO A 16 31.66 -28.41 -62.65
N ALA A 17 31.69 -28.91 -63.89
CA ALA A 17 32.76 -28.66 -64.86
C ALA A 17 32.97 -27.15 -65.05
N ALA A 18 34.18 -26.78 -65.46
CA ALA A 18 34.63 -25.40 -65.70
C ALA A 18 33.55 -24.50 -66.36
N PRO A 19 33.50 -23.20 -66.04
CA PRO A 19 32.44 -22.30 -66.47
C PRO A 19 32.25 -22.36 -67.99
N LYS A 20 31.06 -22.81 -68.41
CA LYS A 20 30.68 -22.92 -69.82
C LYS A 20 30.62 -21.51 -70.46
N PRO A 21 30.91 -21.38 -71.76
CA PRO A 21 30.73 -20.13 -72.49
C PRO A 21 29.28 -19.62 -72.37
N ILE A 22 29.09 -18.29 -72.33
CA ILE A 22 27.79 -17.63 -72.14
C ILE A 22 26.71 -18.14 -73.11
N ASP A 23 27.09 -18.48 -74.34
CA ASP A 23 26.17 -18.91 -75.40
C ASP A 23 25.55 -20.31 -75.18
N GLN A 24 26.10 -21.08 -74.23
CA GLN A 24 25.62 -22.42 -73.87
C GLN A 24 24.82 -22.46 -72.56
N LEU A 25 24.60 -21.29 -71.93
CA LEU A 25 23.85 -21.19 -70.69
C LEU A 25 22.34 -21.14 -70.96
N PRO A 26 21.50 -21.67 -70.05
CA PRO A 26 20.05 -21.54 -70.14
C PRO A 26 19.60 -20.08 -70.31
N ARG A 27 18.55 -19.80 -71.10
CA ARG A 27 18.12 -18.42 -71.35
C ARG A 27 17.21 -17.87 -70.25
N LEU A 28 16.39 -18.73 -69.65
CA LEU A 28 15.43 -18.42 -68.58
C LEU A 28 15.81 -19.12 -67.27
N ALA A 29 15.45 -18.50 -66.14
CA ALA A 29 15.74 -19.06 -64.82
C ALA A 29 15.05 -20.40 -64.60
N SER A 30 13.85 -20.60 -65.16
CA SER A 30 13.11 -21.87 -65.10
C SER A 30 13.77 -23.01 -65.86
N GLN A 31 14.80 -22.74 -66.67
CA GLN A 31 15.52 -23.72 -67.48
C GLN A 31 16.86 -24.13 -66.85
N THR A 32 17.23 -23.55 -65.70
CA THR A 32 18.45 -23.94 -64.98
C THR A 32 18.23 -25.24 -64.21
N THR A 33 19.22 -26.12 -64.19
CA THR A 33 19.23 -27.32 -63.36
C THR A 33 20.53 -27.36 -62.55
N ALA A 34 20.66 -28.32 -61.61
CA ALA A 34 21.88 -28.48 -60.83
C ALA A 34 23.10 -28.80 -61.73
N GLU A 35 22.88 -29.48 -62.85
CA GLU A 35 23.90 -29.88 -63.83
C GLU A 35 24.17 -28.80 -64.90
N ASN A 36 23.29 -27.79 -64.98
CA ASN A 36 23.44 -26.65 -65.89
C ASN A 36 23.01 -25.33 -65.21
N PRO A 37 23.72 -24.89 -64.16
CA PRO A 37 23.36 -23.69 -63.41
C PRO A 37 23.83 -22.41 -64.12
N TRP A 38 23.25 -21.29 -63.74
CA TRP A 38 23.83 -19.99 -64.04
C TRP A 38 25.01 -19.68 -63.11
N PRO A 39 26.13 -19.15 -63.65
CA PRO A 39 27.11 -18.46 -62.83
C PRO A 39 26.46 -17.28 -62.10
N VAL A 40 26.94 -16.97 -60.89
CA VAL A 40 26.42 -15.86 -60.08
C VAL A 40 26.44 -14.53 -60.83
N SER A 41 27.44 -14.30 -61.68
CA SER A 41 27.53 -13.11 -62.54
C SER A 41 26.34 -12.98 -63.50
N VAL A 42 25.88 -14.09 -64.08
CA VAL A 42 24.74 -14.12 -65.01
C VAL A 42 23.44 -13.84 -64.26
N LEU A 43 23.27 -14.42 -63.07
CA LEU A 43 22.11 -14.15 -62.22
C LEU A 43 22.05 -12.66 -61.82
N SER A 44 23.17 -12.10 -61.36
CA SER A 44 23.28 -10.68 -60.99
C SER A 44 22.97 -9.75 -62.16
N GLN A 45 23.45 -10.09 -63.36
CA GLN A 45 23.17 -9.34 -64.58
C GLN A 45 21.68 -9.43 -64.98
N LYS A 46 21.03 -10.59 -64.80
CA LYS A 46 19.59 -10.76 -65.04
C LYS A 46 18.76 -9.94 -64.07
N PHE A 47 19.15 -9.86 -62.79
CA PHE A 47 18.50 -8.98 -61.80
C PHE A 47 18.67 -7.51 -62.17
N HIS A 48 19.87 -7.08 -62.56
CA HIS A 48 20.09 -5.72 -63.03
C HIS A 48 19.18 -5.37 -64.21
N VAL A 49 19.11 -6.22 -65.25
CA VAL A 49 18.24 -6.00 -66.42
C VAL A 49 16.74 -5.98 -66.05
N ALA A 50 16.33 -6.74 -65.04
CA ALA A 50 14.94 -6.74 -64.58
C ALA A 50 14.60 -5.46 -63.80
N VAL A 51 15.48 -5.04 -62.89
CA VAL A 51 15.32 -3.86 -62.05
C VAL A 51 15.47 -2.56 -62.85
N GLU A 52 16.34 -2.53 -63.87
CA GLU A 52 16.53 -1.38 -64.75
C GLU A 52 15.23 -0.98 -65.50
N LYS A 53 14.33 -1.95 -65.71
CA LYS A 53 13.01 -1.72 -66.33
C LYS A 53 11.99 -1.12 -65.37
N TRP A 54 12.27 -1.05 -64.07
CA TRP A 54 11.36 -0.45 -63.11
C TRP A 54 11.25 1.06 -63.34
N PRO A 55 10.04 1.63 -63.17
CA PRO A 55 9.87 3.08 -63.29
C PRO A 55 10.64 3.81 -62.21
N ALA A 56 10.93 5.09 -62.45
CA ALA A 56 11.46 5.96 -61.42
C ALA A 56 10.43 6.15 -60.30
N ALA A 57 10.91 6.32 -59.07
CA ALA A 57 10.09 6.48 -57.89
C ALA A 57 10.58 7.65 -57.03
N TRP A 58 9.69 8.14 -56.18
CA TRP A 58 10.04 9.02 -55.08
C TRP A 58 10.14 8.18 -53.80
N ILE A 59 11.24 8.33 -53.07
CA ILE A 59 11.46 7.71 -51.76
C ILE A 59 11.65 8.80 -50.71
N CYS A 60 11.22 8.54 -49.48
CA CYS A 60 11.41 9.44 -48.36
C CYS A 60 12.12 8.73 -47.20
N GLY A 61 12.82 9.50 -46.37
CA GLY A 61 13.44 8.99 -45.17
C GLY A 61 14.52 9.91 -44.62
N GLN A 62 15.20 9.44 -43.58
CA GLN A 62 16.27 10.19 -42.91
C GLN A 62 17.65 9.73 -43.41
N ILE A 63 18.53 10.71 -43.68
CA ILE A 63 19.92 10.44 -44.04
C ILE A 63 20.68 9.91 -42.81
N THR A 64 21.05 8.64 -42.81
CA THR A 64 21.88 8.04 -41.76
C THR A 64 23.36 8.18 -42.03
N GLU A 65 23.77 8.25 -43.30
CA GLU A 65 25.15 8.48 -43.70
C GLU A 65 25.16 9.29 -45.01
N ILE A 66 26.12 10.22 -45.15
CA ILE A 66 26.28 11.00 -46.38
C ILE A 66 27.76 11.26 -46.68
N ASN A 67 28.17 11.02 -47.93
CA ASN A 67 29.50 11.27 -48.44
C ASN A 67 29.42 11.99 -49.80
N THR A 68 29.77 13.27 -49.77
CA THR A 68 29.83 14.17 -50.93
C THR A 68 31.26 14.68 -51.18
N ARG A 69 32.28 14.04 -50.58
CA ARG A 69 33.67 14.53 -50.61
C ARG A 69 34.35 14.42 -51.98
N ARG A 70 33.92 13.47 -52.82
CA ARG A 70 34.44 13.32 -54.18
C ARG A 70 33.66 14.24 -55.12
N ALA A 71 34.37 15.15 -55.78
CA ALA A 71 33.78 16.06 -56.74
C ALA A 71 32.99 15.29 -57.82
N GLY A 72 31.70 15.59 -57.97
CA GLY A 72 30.83 15.01 -58.99
C GLY A 72 30.07 13.73 -58.62
N SER A 73 30.24 13.18 -57.40
CA SER A 73 29.49 12.01 -56.92
C SER A 73 29.01 12.18 -55.47
N ALA A 74 27.80 11.74 -55.17
CA ALA A 74 27.26 11.67 -53.81
C ALA A 74 26.79 10.24 -53.50
N TYR A 75 27.13 9.77 -52.31
CA TYR A 75 26.68 8.50 -51.75
C TYR A 75 26.03 8.76 -50.41
N LEU A 76 24.82 8.25 -50.20
CA LEU A 76 24.09 8.44 -48.96
C LEU A 76 23.26 7.21 -48.63
N THR A 77 23.03 6.98 -47.35
CA THR A 77 22.14 5.91 -46.87
C THR A 77 20.89 6.57 -46.30
N VAL A 78 19.72 6.17 -46.79
CA VAL A 78 18.42 6.65 -46.32
C VAL A 78 17.74 5.53 -45.57
N ARG A 79 17.29 5.81 -44.35
CA ARG A 79 16.49 4.91 -43.53
C ARG A 79 15.05 5.41 -43.45
N ASP A 80 14.12 4.46 -43.40
CA ASP A 80 12.69 4.73 -43.18
C ASP A 80 12.44 5.32 -41.77
N ASP A 81 11.30 6.00 -41.59
CA ASP A 81 10.94 6.64 -40.33
C ASP A 81 10.27 5.69 -39.34
N PHE A 82 9.65 4.61 -39.81
CA PHE A 82 8.80 3.71 -39.03
C PHE A 82 9.32 2.27 -39.00
N GLU A 83 9.95 1.83 -40.09
CA GLU A 83 10.48 0.47 -40.23
C GLU A 83 12.03 0.46 -40.19
N ASP A 84 12.64 -0.63 -39.72
CA ASP A 84 14.11 -0.77 -39.76
C ASP A 84 14.60 -1.19 -41.17
N VAL A 85 14.30 -0.34 -42.15
CA VAL A 85 14.64 -0.53 -43.56
C VAL A 85 15.52 0.63 -44.03
N ALA A 86 16.62 0.30 -44.71
CA ALA A 86 17.53 1.30 -45.26
C ALA A 86 17.98 0.95 -46.68
N ILE A 87 18.14 1.97 -47.51
CA ILE A 87 18.62 1.84 -48.89
C ILE A 87 19.81 2.76 -49.15
N SER A 88 20.79 2.24 -49.88
CA SER A 88 21.93 3.03 -50.34
C SER A 88 21.55 3.76 -51.62
N VAL A 89 21.73 5.07 -51.61
CA VAL A 89 21.48 5.98 -52.72
C VAL A 89 22.81 6.50 -53.24
N SER A 90 22.96 6.52 -54.57
CA SER A 90 24.09 7.14 -55.23
C SER A 90 23.62 8.08 -56.33
N GLY A 91 24.38 9.11 -56.64
CA GLY A 91 24.07 9.98 -57.76
C GLY A 91 25.26 10.82 -58.20
N TRP A 92 25.15 11.37 -59.39
CA TRP A 92 26.25 12.07 -60.07
C TRP A 92 25.83 13.47 -60.51
N ARG A 93 26.82 14.33 -60.79
CA ARG A 93 26.62 15.67 -61.38
C ARG A 93 25.60 16.52 -60.59
N ASP A 94 24.41 16.74 -61.14
CA ASP A 94 23.38 17.62 -60.56
C ASP A 94 22.86 17.13 -59.21
N PHE A 95 22.66 15.81 -59.07
CA PHE A 95 22.28 15.22 -57.79
C PHE A 95 23.35 15.46 -56.74
N ALA A 96 24.61 15.22 -57.09
CA ALA A 96 25.74 15.40 -56.18
C ALA A 96 25.89 16.86 -55.73
N ARG A 97 25.65 17.83 -56.63
CA ARG A 97 25.62 19.26 -56.30
C ARG A 97 24.49 19.61 -55.33
N LYS A 98 23.28 19.09 -55.54
CA LYS A 98 22.14 19.30 -54.64
C LYS A 98 22.35 18.63 -53.27
N ALA A 99 22.87 17.41 -53.27
CA ALA A 99 23.14 16.63 -52.06
C ALA A 99 24.20 17.28 -51.14
N ALA A 100 25.10 18.12 -51.67
CA ALA A 100 26.12 18.82 -50.88
C ALA A 100 25.55 19.79 -49.84
N ALA A 101 24.28 20.23 -49.99
CA ALA A 101 23.60 21.10 -49.03
C ALA A 101 23.02 20.35 -47.80
N PHE A 102 23.05 19.02 -47.82
CA PHE A 102 22.43 18.17 -46.79
C PHE A 102 23.47 17.63 -45.81
N ARG A 103 23.00 17.29 -44.60
CA ARG A 103 23.81 16.68 -43.54
C ARG A 103 23.17 15.38 -43.06
N GLN A 104 23.98 14.58 -42.38
CA GLN A 104 23.47 13.43 -41.63
C GLN A 104 22.38 13.88 -40.66
N GLY A 105 21.27 13.15 -40.62
CA GLY A 105 20.08 13.47 -39.84
C GLY A 105 19.02 14.27 -40.59
N ASP A 106 19.31 14.88 -41.74
CA ASP A 106 18.29 15.57 -42.54
C ASP A 106 17.29 14.57 -43.12
N ARG A 107 16.00 14.93 -43.11
CA ARG A 107 14.95 14.22 -43.82
C ARG A 107 14.86 14.70 -45.26
N VAL A 108 14.74 13.75 -46.17
CA VAL A 108 14.81 14.02 -47.62
C VAL A 108 13.77 13.25 -48.39
N VAL A 109 13.32 13.83 -49.50
CA VAL A 109 12.63 13.12 -50.57
C VAL A 109 13.59 13.04 -51.74
N ILE A 110 13.77 11.84 -52.27
CA ILE A 110 14.69 11.55 -53.37
C ILE A 110 13.91 10.95 -54.53
N HIS A 111 14.12 11.49 -55.72
CA HIS A 111 13.65 10.87 -56.96
C HIS A 111 14.80 10.14 -57.64
N GLY A 112 14.49 8.98 -58.22
CA GLY A 112 15.48 8.18 -58.90
C GLY A 112 14.97 6.83 -59.34
N LYS A 113 15.88 5.97 -59.76
CA LYS A 113 15.60 4.60 -60.20
C LYS A 113 16.29 3.58 -59.33
N ALA A 114 15.66 2.44 -59.14
CA ALA A 114 16.32 1.29 -58.54
C ALA A 114 17.43 0.77 -59.47
N ASP A 115 18.53 0.32 -58.87
CA ASP A 115 19.66 -0.28 -59.57
C ASP A 115 20.25 -1.43 -58.75
N ILE A 116 20.91 -2.37 -59.42
CA ILE A 116 21.62 -3.48 -58.79
C ILE A 116 23.12 -3.27 -58.93
N TRP A 117 23.84 -3.19 -57.81
CA TRP A 117 25.29 -3.19 -57.83
C TRP A 117 25.82 -4.60 -58.15
N ILE A 118 26.12 -4.85 -59.42
CA ILE A 118 26.44 -6.19 -59.97
C ILE A 118 27.56 -6.92 -59.21
N LYS A 119 28.57 -6.21 -58.70
CA LYS A 119 29.70 -6.83 -57.98
C LYS A 119 29.29 -7.51 -56.67
N GLN A 120 28.23 -7.04 -56.02
CA GLN A 120 27.73 -7.56 -54.74
C GLN A 120 26.26 -8.02 -54.80
N THR A 121 25.60 -7.84 -55.95
CA THR A 121 24.16 -8.10 -56.14
C THR A 121 23.30 -7.42 -55.06
N ARG A 122 23.65 -6.16 -54.73
CA ARG A 122 22.91 -5.36 -53.74
C ARG A 122 22.01 -4.36 -54.45
N LEU A 123 20.75 -4.28 -54.00
CA LEU A 123 19.83 -3.25 -54.45
C LEU A 123 20.26 -1.88 -53.94
N SER A 124 20.25 -0.91 -54.84
CA SER A 124 20.62 0.47 -54.61
C SER A 124 19.65 1.37 -55.35
N PHE A 125 19.76 2.67 -55.10
CA PHE A 125 18.93 3.67 -55.74
C PHE A 125 19.82 4.73 -56.39
N ILE A 126 19.61 4.99 -57.67
CA ILE A 126 20.31 6.04 -58.40
C ILE A 126 19.43 7.29 -58.36
N GLY A 127 19.83 8.27 -57.55
CA GLY A 127 19.13 9.54 -57.38
C GLY A 127 19.44 10.54 -58.49
N ASP A 128 18.41 11.24 -58.95
CA ASP A 128 18.51 12.36 -59.90
C ASP A 128 18.03 13.69 -59.30
N ASP A 129 17.12 13.66 -58.32
CA ASP A 129 16.66 14.82 -57.55
C ASP A 129 16.67 14.50 -56.04
N ILE A 130 17.03 15.50 -55.24
CA ILE A 130 16.99 15.44 -53.78
C ILE A 130 16.44 16.75 -53.25
N ARG A 131 15.44 16.63 -52.39
CA ARG A 131 14.75 17.77 -51.78
C ARG A 131 14.74 17.59 -50.28
N LYS A 132 14.91 18.70 -49.57
CA LYS A 132 14.71 18.70 -48.13
C LYS A 132 13.24 18.48 -47.87
N LEU A 133 12.95 17.43 -47.12
CA LEU A 133 11.64 17.22 -46.52
C LEU A 133 11.59 18.25 -45.38
N GLY A 134 11.20 19.49 -45.71
CA GLY A 134 11.32 20.64 -44.80
C GLY A 134 11.48 22.02 -45.46
N SER A 135 10.95 22.25 -46.66
CA SER A 135 10.70 23.63 -47.17
C SER A 135 9.20 23.94 -47.33
N GLY A 136 8.34 23.04 -46.86
CA GLY A 136 6.91 23.24 -46.65
C GLY A 136 6.49 22.34 -45.49
N GLY A 137 5.97 22.95 -44.43
CA GLY A 137 5.82 22.34 -43.11
C GLY A 137 5.14 20.97 -43.12
N GLY A 138 5.86 19.96 -42.63
CA GLY A 138 5.25 18.68 -42.30
C GLY A 138 4.25 18.87 -41.16
N LEU A 139 3.19 18.08 -41.15
CA LEU A 139 2.17 18.09 -40.09
C LEU A 139 2.77 18.02 -38.68
N LYS A 140 3.81 17.19 -38.49
CA LYS A 140 4.52 17.06 -37.21
C LYS A 140 5.24 18.35 -36.80
N GLU A 141 5.86 19.06 -37.75
CA GLU A 141 6.49 20.35 -37.49
C GLU A 141 5.47 21.43 -37.13
N GLN A 142 4.31 21.43 -37.80
CA GLN A 142 3.19 22.32 -37.49
C GLN A 142 2.65 22.07 -36.07
N ILE A 143 2.50 20.81 -35.68
CA ILE A 143 2.09 20.43 -34.31
C ILE A 143 3.16 20.86 -33.30
N ASP A 144 4.45 20.69 -33.60
CA ASP A 144 5.55 21.09 -32.70
C ASP A 144 5.69 22.61 -32.56
N GLU A 145 5.44 23.37 -33.62
CA GLU A 145 5.37 24.83 -33.60
C GLU A 145 4.16 25.30 -32.78
N LEU A 146 2.98 24.70 -33.01
CA LEU A 146 1.77 25.01 -32.26
C LEU A 146 1.94 24.67 -30.77
N ARG A 147 2.55 23.52 -30.45
CA ARG A 147 2.89 23.14 -29.07
C ARG A 147 3.75 24.21 -28.39
N ARG A 148 4.80 24.69 -29.07
CA ARG A 148 5.68 25.73 -28.52
C ARG A 148 4.94 27.05 -28.32
N LYS A 149 4.09 27.44 -29.28
CA LYS A 149 3.24 28.64 -29.19
C LYS A 149 2.32 28.55 -27.96
N LEU A 150 1.51 27.51 -27.85
CA LEU A 150 0.53 27.35 -26.77
C LEU A 150 1.19 27.15 -25.40
N LYS A 151 2.36 26.50 -25.36
CA LYS A 151 3.19 26.43 -24.14
C LYS A 151 3.68 27.80 -23.72
N GLY A 152 4.11 28.65 -24.66
CA GLY A 152 4.53 30.03 -24.38
C GLY A 152 3.39 30.92 -23.85
N GLU A 153 2.14 30.58 -24.17
CA GLU A 153 0.94 31.23 -23.64
C GLU A 153 0.50 30.65 -22.27
N GLY A 154 1.17 29.61 -21.75
CA GLY A 154 0.87 28.99 -20.46
C GLY A 154 -0.37 28.09 -20.45
N LEU A 155 -0.84 27.63 -21.62
CA LEU A 155 -2.05 26.78 -21.70
C LEU A 155 -1.85 25.36 -21.13
N PHE A 156 -0.61 24.95 -20.87
CA PHE A 156 -0.26 23.64 -20.34
C PHE A 156 0.26 23.68 -18.90
N ASP A 157 0.17 24.85 -18.25
CA ASP A 157 0.73 25.07 -16.92
C ASP A 157 -0.05 24.29 -15.86
N ALA A 158 0.66 23.62 -14.95
CA ALA A 158 0.06 22.79 -13.92
C ALA A 158 -0.86 23.58 -12.98
N ASP A 159 -0.54 24.86 -12.73
CA ASP A 159 -1.30 25.75 -11.85
C ASP A 159 -2.70 26.11 -12.38
N ARG A 160 -2.96 25.84 -13.67
CA ARG A 160 -4.27 26.05 -14.29
C ARG A 160 -5.17 24.81 -14.24
N LYS A 161 -4.62 23.65 -13.88
CA LYS A 161 -5.36 22.39 -13.91
C LYS A 161 -6.30 22.29 -12.72
N ILE A 162 -7.53 21.90 -12.97
CA ILE A 162 -8.60 21.75 -11.99
C ILE A 162 -8.60 20.30 -11.46
N PRO A 163 -8.53 20.06 -10.14
CA PRO A 163 -8.59 18.71 -9.61
C PRO A 163 -9.95 18.07 -9.87
N LEU A 164 -9.95 16.78 -10.17
CA LEU A 164 -11.20 16.03 -10.36
C LEU A 164 -11.98 15.90 -9.03
N PRO A 165 -13.32 15.89 -9.10
CA PRO A 165 -14.16 15.59 -7.95
C PRO A 165 -13.92 14.16 -7.48
N GLU A 166 -13.87 13.96 -6.16
CA GLU A 166 -13.67 12.64 -5.56
C GLU A 166 -14.88 11.71 -5.78
N PHE A 167 -16.10 12.26 -5.80
CA PHE A 167 -17.36 11.53 -5.98
C PHE A 167 -18.25 12.21 -7.02
N PRO A 168 -17.98 12.06 -8.33
CA PRO A 168 -18.81 12.65 -9.36
C PRO A 168 -20.22 12.03 -9.37
N SER A 169 -21.23 12.87 -9.53
CA SER A 169 -22.64 12.49 -9.67
C SER A 169 -23.06 12.40 -11.14
N CYS A 170 -22.47 13.22 -12.01
CA CYS A 170 -22.66 13.14 -13.46
C CYS A 170 -21.35 13.28 -14.23
N ILE A 171 -21.15 12.39 -15.20
CA ILE A 171 -20.03 12.42 -16.13
C ILE A 171 -20.53 12.83 -17.52
N GLY A 172 -19.93 13.86 -18.09
CA GLY A 172 -20.08 14.21 -19.50
C GLY A 172 -19.14 13.35 -20.34
N LEU A 173 -19.62 12.69 -21.38
CA LEU A 173 -18.81 11.82 -22.24
C LEU A 173 -18.91 12.27 -23.69
N ILE A 174 -17.77 12.62 -24.29
CA ILE A 174 -17.66 12.99 -25.70
C ILE A 174 -16.99 11.83 -26.44
N CYS A 175 -17.71 11.20 -27.36
CA CYS A 175 -17.21 10.09 -28.16
C CYS A 175 -17.97 9.94 -29.48
N ALA A 176 -17.44 9.16 -30.41
CA ALA A 176 -18.20 8.81 -31.61
C ALA A 176 -19.40 7.92 -31.28
N PRO A 177 -20.50 8.02 -32.05
CA PRO A 177 -21.69 7.19 -31.82
C PRO A 177 -21.33 5.71 -32.01
N GLN A 178 -21.83 4.85 -31.11
CA GLN A 178 -21.59 3.39 -31.12
C GLN A 178 -20.09 3.00 -31.02
N ALA A 179 -19.23 3.91 -30.58
CA ALA A 179 -17.81 3.60 -30.41
C ALA A 179 -17.60 2.63 -29.25
N ARG A 180 -16.66 1.68 -29.42
CA ARG A 180 -16.23 0.80 -28.33
C ARG A 180 -15.82 1.58 -27.07
N ALA A 181 -15.21 2.75 -27.25
CA ALA A 181 -14.79 3.62 -26.16
C ALA A 181 -15.97 4.06 -25.26
N GLU A 182 -17.16 4.27 -25.83
CA GLU A 182 -18.36 4.62 -25.05
C GLU A 182 -18.74 3.49 -24.09
N GLY A 183 -18.87 2.28 -24.63
CA GLY A 183 -19.19 1.09 -23.85
C GLY A 183 -18.13 0.76 -22.81
N ASP A 184 -16.85 0.92 -23.16
CA ASP A 184 -15.73 0.68 -22.24
C ASP A 184 -15.77 1.66 -21.04
N VAL A 185 -15.98 2.96 -21.27
CA VAL A 185 -16.08 3.94 -20.16
C VAL A 185 -17.30 3.65 -19.30
N ILE A 186 -18.49 3.58 -19.91
CA ILE A 186 -19.76 3.45 -19.17
C ILE A 186 -19.79 2.16 -18.35
N THR A 187 -19.35 1.04 -18.94
CA THR A 187 -19.35 -0.26 -18.24
C THR A 187 -18.38 -0.26 -17.07
N ASN A 188 -17.14 0.22 -17.25
CA ASN A 188 -16.15 0.22 -16.18
C ASN A 188 -16.50 1.19 -15.06
N VAL A 189 -17.08 2.37 -15.37
CA VAL A 189 -17.59 3.28 -14.35
C VAL A 189 -18.76 2.64 -13.60
N ASN A 190 -19.74 2.06 -14.28
CA ASN A 190 -20.90 1.44 -13.61
C ASN A 190 -20.51 0.26 -12.72
N LEU A 191 -19.47 -0.50 -13.09
CA LEU A 191 -18.93 -1.58 -12.25
C LEU A 191 -18.29 -1.05 -10.96
N ARG A 192 -17.62 0.11 -11.02
CA ARG A 192 -16.88 0.69 -9.88
C ARG A 192 -17.71 1.65 -9.05
N TRP A 193 -18.62 2.40 -9.67
CA TRP A 193 -19.45 3.42 -9.05
C TRP A 193 -20.84 3.54 -9.73
N PRO A 194 -21.78 2.64 -9.40
CA PRO A 194 -23.07 2.52 -10.10
C PRO A 194 -24.01 3.74 -9.98
N SER A 195 -23.72 4.69 -9.09
CA SER A 195 -24.58 5.86 -8.83
C SER A 195 -24.35 7.03 -9.78
N VAL A 196 -23.34 6.96 -10.66
CA VAL A 196 -23.06 8.01 -11.65
C VAL A 196 -24.11 8.04 -12.76
N ARG A 197 -24.50 9.25 -13.16
CA ARG A 197 -25.26 9.50 -14.39
C ARG A 197 -24.32 9.89 -15.53
N PHE A 198 -24.71 9.58 -16.77
CA PHE A 198 -23.97 9.98 -17.96
C PHE A 198 -24.75 10.96 -18.82
N LYS A 199 -24.09 12.02 -19.28
CA LYS A 199 -24.55 12.88 -20.38
C LYS A 199 -23.61 12.68 -21.57
N VAL A 200 -24.05 11.86 -22.53
CA VAL A 200 -23.24 11.49 -23.70
C VAL A 200 -23.50 12.47 -24.85
N VAL A 201 -22.44 13.02 -25.42
CA VAL A 201 -22.47 13.90 -26.58
C VAL A 201 -21.69 13.25 -27.70
N HIS A 202 -22.40 12.93 -28.78
CA HIS A 202 -21.75 12.32 -29.93
C HIS A 202 -21.09 13.38 -30.82
N ALA A 203 -19.82 13.17 -31.13
CA ALA A 203 -19.01 14.05 -31.96
C ALA A 203 -18.17 13.23 -32.95
N HIS A 204 -17.80 13.82 -34.08
CA HIS A 204 -16.79 13.20 -34.94
C HIS A 204 -15.45 13.17 -34.22
N VAL A 205 -14.85 11.98 -34.09
CA VAL A 205 -13.54 11.78 -33.43
C VAL A 205 -12.39 11.62 -34.42
N GLN A 206 -12.67 11.78 -35.71
CA GLN A 206 -11.71 11.69 -36.80
C GLN A 206 -12.18 12.53 -38.01
N GLY A 207 -11.26 12.90 -38.88
CA GLY A 207 -11.56 13.67 -40.09
C GLY A 207 -11.78 15.18 -39.84
N PRO A 208 -12.13 15.93 -40.88
CA PRO A 208 -12.14 17.41 -40.85
C PRO A 208 -13.25 18.01 -39.97
N GLN A 209 -14.30 17.24 -39.64
CA GLN A 209 -15.37 17.69 -38.74
C GLN A 209 -15.03 17.47 -37.26
N CYS A 210 -13.91 16.80 -36.94
CA CYS A 210 -13.53 16.52 -35.56
C CYS A 210 -13.32 17.80 -34.72
N PRO A 211 -12.48 18.78 -35.14
CA PRO A 211 -12.28 19.98 -34.33
C PRO A 211 -13.56 20.78 -33.98
N PRO A 212 -14.42 21.17 -34.95
CA PRO A 212 -15.61 21.96 -34.63
C PRO A 212 -16.61 21.20 -33.74
N ASP A 213 -16.79 19.90 -33.95
CA ASP A 213 -17.70 19.08 -33.15
C ASP A 213 -17.21 18.91 -31.70
N ILE A 214 -15.92 18.63 -31.51
CA ILE A 214 -15.33 18.49 -30.18
C ILE A 214 -15.42 19.80 -29.41
N VAL A 215 -15.14 20.95 -30.05
CA VAL A 215 -15.29 22.27 -29.41
C VAL A 215 -16.74 22.52 -29.01
N ALA A 216 -17.71 22.20 -29.86
CA ALA A 216 -19.13 22.35 -29.56
C ALA A 216 -19.56 21.45 -28.40
N ALA A 217 -19.11 20.20 -28.39
CA ALA A 217 -19.41 19.23 -27.35
C ALA A 217 -18.82 19.62 -25.98
N ILE A 218 -17.56 20.09 -25.95
CA ILE A 218 -16.93 20.59 -24.71
C ILE A 218 -17.73 21.75 -24.16
N ARG A 219 -18.03 22.77 -24.98
CA ARG A 219 -18.79 23.95 -24.55
C ARG A 219 -20.20 23.61 -24.06
N MET A 220 -20.86 22.65 -24.69
CA MET A 220 -22.19 22.22 -24.30
C MET A 220 -22.19 21.55 -22.93
N LEU A 221 -21.21 20.69 -22.63
CA LEU A 221 -21.09 20.01 -21.35
C LEU A 221 -20.55 20.95 -20.25
N ASP A 222 -19.64 21.87 -20.59
CA ASP A 222 -19.10 22.87 -19.66
C ASP A 222 -20.17 23.88 -19.20
N ALA A 223 -21.14 24.18 -20.07
CA ALA A 223 -22.28 25.03 -19.74
C ALA A 223 -23.36 24.33 -18.89
N ASP A 224 -23.27 23.02 -18.70
CA ASP A 224 -24.28 22.23 -18.00
C ASP A 224 -23.90 22.06 -16.51
N PRO A 225 -24.64 22.66 -15.57
CA PRO A 225 -24.28 22.66 -14.15
C PRO A 225 -24.43 21.30 -13.47
N ASP A 226 -25.07 20.31 -14.11
CA ASP A 226 -25.12 18.96 -13.56
C ASP A 226 -23.85 18.16 -13.81
N VAL A 227 -22.99 18.58 -14.75
CA VAL A 227 -21.80 17.82 -15.19
C VAL A 227 -20.62 18.14 -14.28
N ASP A 228 -20.14 17.14 -13.55
CA ASP A 228 -19.03 17.32 -12.59
C ASP A 228 -17.65 17.12 -13.25
N VAL A 229 -17.61 16.37 -14.35
CA VAL A 229 -16.37 16.05 -15.09
C VAL A 229 -16.70 15.68 -16.54
N ILE A 230 -15.85 16.09 -17.48
CA ILE A 230 -15.97 15.81 -18.92
C ILE A 230 -14.86 14.85 -19.35
N ILE A 231 -15.22 13.80 -20.08
CA ILE A 231 -14.29 12.83 -20.68
C ILE A 231 -14.36 12.96 -22.19
N VAL A 232 -13.23 13.27 -22.83
CA VAL A 232 -13.08 13.16 -24.28
C VAL A 232 -12.45 11.81 -24.59
N ALA A 233 -13.22 10.90 -25.18
CA ALA A 233 -12.80 9.52 -25.42
C ALA A 233 -12.78 9.18 -26.91
N ARG A 234 -11.72 8.46 -27.31
CA ARG A 234 -11.60 7.85 -28.63
C ARG A 234 -11.28 6.36 -28.48
N GLY A 235 -11.82 5.53 -29.37
CA GLY A 235 -11.39 4.14 -29.52
C GLY A 235 -10.05 4.03 -30.26
N GLY A 236 -9.60 2.79 -30.50
CA GLY A 236 -8.40 2.54 -31.30
C GLY A 236 -8.53 3.06 -32.75
N GLY A 237 -7.38 3.33 -33.38
CA GLY A 237 -7.28 3.77 -34.76
C GLY A 237 -5.87 4.28 -35.07
N ALA A 238 -5.62 4.71 -36.30
CA ALA A 238 -4.31 5.20 -36.69
C ALA A 238 -4.00 6.55 -36.02
N PHE A 239 -2.71 6.86 -35.84
CA PHE A 239 -2.24 8.16 -35.37
C PHE A 239 -2.75 9.31 -36.26
N GLU A 240 -2.87 9.07 -37.56
CA GLU A 240 -3.33 10.05 -38.56
C GLU A 240 -4.75 10.56 -38.29
N ASP A 241 -5.56 9.77 -37.59
CA ASP A 241 -6.90 10.19 -37.21
C ASP A 241 -6.91 11.06 -35.94
N LEU A 242 -5.79 11.12 -35.19
CA LEU A 242 -5.66 11.90 -33.96
C LEU A 242 -5.40 13.40 -34.21
N ILE A 243 -5.17 13.78 -35.46
CA ILE A 243 -4.78 15.14 -35.84
C ILE A 243 -5.78 16.18 -35.36
N GLY A 244 -7.08 15.87 -35.43
CA GLY A 244 -8.15 16.78 -35.00
C GLY A 244 -8.04 17.20 -33.53
N PHE A 245 -7.46 16.34 -32.67
CA PHE A 245 -7.24 16.63 -31.25
C PHE A 245 -6.01 17.50 -30.97
N SER A 246 -5.22 17.79 -32.01
CA SER A 246 -4.10 18.75 -31.95
C SER A 246 -4.44 20.09 -32.62
N ASP A 247 -5.70 20.32 -32.98
CA ASP A 247 -6.15 21.60 -33.50
C ASP A 247 -6.15 22.69 -32.42
N GLU A 248 -5.72 23.90 -32.77
CA GLU A 248 -5.61 25.02 -31.82
C GLU A 248 -6.96 25.34 -31.14
N SER A 249 -8.08 25.23 -31.87
CA SER A 249 -9.40 25.55 -31.33
C SER A 249 -9.85 24.55 -30.25
N VAL A 250 -9.54 23.27 -30.44
CA VAL A 250 -9.84 22.20 -29.49
C VAL A 250 -9.02 22.37 -28.22
N VAL A 251 -7.72 22.62 -28.35
CA VAL A 251 -6.82 22.82 -27.21
C VAL A 251 -7.23 24.02 -26.37
N ARG A 252 -7.61 25.12 -27.04
CA ARG A 252 -8.11 26.32 -26.36
C ARG A 252 -9.45 26.10 -25.67
N ALA A 253 -10.35 25.30 -26.28
CA ALA A 253 -11.62 24.95 -25.65
C ALA A 253 -11.41 24.11 -24.39
N ALA A 254 -10.52 23.11 -24.43
CA ALA A 254 -10.18 22.29 -23.26
C ALA A 254 -9.52 23.14 -22.15
N ALA A 255 -8.54 23.98 -22.48
CA ALA A 255 -7.84 24.81 -21.50
C ALA A 255 -8.68 25.96 -20.90
N ALA A 256 -9.84 26.27 -21.50
CA ALA A 256 -10.77 27.29 -21.01
C ALA A 256 -11.99 26.68 -20.30
N CYS A 257 -12.07 25.34 -20.23
CA CYS A 257 -13.14 24.60 -19.59
C CYS A 257 -13.14 24.89 -18.07
N ALA A 258 -14.29 25.22 -17.51
CA ALA A 258 -14.45 25.45 -16.07
C ALA A 258 -14.73 24.12 -15.33
N THR A 259 -15.45 23.21 -16.00
CA THR A 259 -15.65 21.84 -15.53
C THR A 259 -14.37 21.02 -15.76
N PRO A 260 -13.88 20.23 -14.78
CA PRO A 260 -12.72 19.37 -14.95
C PRO A 260 -12.85 18.49 -16.19
N ILE A 261 -11.83 18.51 -17.05
CA ILE A 261 -11.81 17.77 -18.31
C ILE A 261 -10.66 16.78 -18.34
N MET A 262 -10.93 15.59 -18.87
CA MET A 262 -9.92 14.55 -19.06
C MET A 262 -9.92 14.00 -20.49
N SER A 263 -8.73 13.64 -20.97
CA SER A 263 -8.57 12.97 -22.26
C SER A 263 -8.38 11.46 -22.09
N ALA A 264 -8.98 10.70 -22.99
CA ALA A 264 -8.92 9.25 -23.06
C ALA A 264 -8.84 8.81 -24.54
N ILE A 265 -7.91 9.43 -25.28
CA ILE A 265 -7.88 9.39 -26.75
C ILE A 265 -6.85 8.40 -27.32
N GLY A 266 -5.70 8.20 -26.66
CA GLY A 266 -4.57 7.48 -27.26
C GLY A 266 -3.71 6.68 -26.27
N HIS A 267 -2.89 5.78 -26.83
CA HIS A 267 -1.90 4.96 -26.12
C HIS A 267 -0.66 5.75 -25.68
N GLU A 268 0.24 5.14 -24.92
CA GLU A 268 1.34 5.83 -24.20
C GLU A 268 2.28 6.66 -25.11
N ASP A 269 2.45 6.28 -26.38
CA ASP A 269 3.41 6.89 -27.30
C ASP A 269 2.85 8.03 -28.18
N ASP A 270 1.53 8.19 -28.23
CA ASP A 270 0.86 9.12 -29.17
C ASP A 270 0.22 10.30 -28.43
N TRP A 271 1.04 11.30 -28.09
CA TRP A 271 0.57 12.50 -27.37
C TRP A 271 -0.04 13.51 -28.35
N THR A 272 -1.26 13.90 -28.06
CA THR A 272 -1.97 14.99 -28.76
C THR A 272 -1.86 16.29 -27.97
N LEU A 273 -2.10 17.44 -28.59
CA LEU A 273 -2.02 18.71 -27.86
C LEU A 273 -3.16 18.87 -26.84
N ILE A 274 -4.33 18.27 -27.05
CA ILE A 274 -5.40 18.27 -26.05
C ILE A 274 -4.97 17.54 -24.76
N ASP A 275 -4.17 16.46 -24.86
CA ASP A 275 -3.66 15.72 -23.69
C ASP A 275 -2.81 16.59 -22.75
N LEU A 276 -2.20 17.65 -23.28
CA LEU A 276 -1.41 18.60 -22.52
C LEU A 276 -2.29 19.68 -21.84
N ALA A 277 -3.40 20.05 -22.48
CA ALA A 277 -4.31 21.10 -22.02
C ALA A 277 -5.35 20.61 -21.02
N VAL A 278 -5.75 19.34 -21.05
CA VAL A 278 -6.71 18.77 -20.09
C VAL A 278 -6.12 18.67 -18.68
N ASP A 279 -6.99 18.59 -17.69
CA ASP A 279 -6.62 18.48 -16.28
C ASP A 279 -5.98 17.13 -15.96
N LEU A 280 -6.50 16.07 -16.56
CA LEU A 280 -5.97 14.72 -16.40
C LEU A 280 -5.96 13.94 -17.71
N ARG A 281 -4.86 13.25 -17.96
CA ARG A 281 -4.74 12.29 -19.06
C ARG A 281 -4.98 10.86 -18.57
N ALA A 282 -5.79 10.13 -19.32
CA ALA A 282 -5.91 8.68 -19.24
C ALA A 282 -5.31 8.03 -20.49
N SER A 283 -4.62 6.90 -20.32
CA SER A 283 -3.97 6.17 -21.42
C SER A 283 -4.95 5.37 -22.27
N THR A 284 -6.17 5.13 -21.77
CA THR A 284 -7.24 4.40 -22.46
C THR A 284 -8.60 4.82 -21.91
N PRO A 285 -9.70 4.57 -22.64
CA PRO A 285 -11.06 4.72 -22.10
C PRO A 285 -11.29 3.96 -20.78
N THR A 286 -10.71 2.76 -20.64
CA THR A 286 -10.77 1.98 -19.39
C THR A 286 -9.97 2.62 -18.25
N ASP A 287 -8.79 3.17 -18.54
CA ASP A 287 -8.00 3.93 -17.54
C ASP A 287 -8.74 5.20 -17.09
N ALA A 288 -9.48 5.84 -18.01
CA ALA A 288 -10.29 7.00 -17.68
C ALA A 288 -11.37 6.65 -16.65
N ALA A 289 -12.10 5.55 -16.87
CA ALA A 289 -13.08 5.03 -15.93
C ALA A 289 -12.47 4.71 -14.55
N LYS A 290 -11.21 4.27 -14.49
CA LYS A 290 -10.54 3.99 -13.22
C LYS A 290 -10.16 5.25 -12.44
N LYS A 291 -9.77 6.30 -13.15
CA LYS A 291 -9.29 7.57 -12.57
C LYS A 291 -10.42 8.52 -12.21
N VAL A 292 -11.53 8.48 -12.94
CA VAL A 292 -12.64 9.44 -12.77
C VAL A 292 -13.55 9.11 -11.59
N VAL A 293 -13.71 7.83 -11.24
CA VAL A 293 -14.54 7.41 -10.12
C VAL A 293 -13.77 6.57 -9.09
N PRO A 294 -14.16 6.63 -7.82
CA PRO A 294 -13.62 5.74 -6.79
C PRO A 294 -14.15 4.31 -6.94
N ASP A 295 -13.59 3.37 -6.18
CA ASP A 295 -14.09 2.00 -6.11
C ASP A 295 -15.10 1.84 -4.96
N VAL A 296 -16.35 1.47 -5.28
CA VAL A 296 -17.42 1.28 -4.30
C VAL A 296 -17.05 0.24 -3.25
N ASN A 297 -16.30 -0.81 -3.60
CA ASN A 297 -15.91 -1.84 -2.64
C ASN A 297 -14.87 -1.32 -1.64
N GLU A 298 -13.93 -0.50 -2.11
CA GLU A 298 -12.94 0.15 -1.23
C GLU A 298 -13.64 1.08 -0.24
N GLN A 299 -14.61 1.88 -0.70
CA GLN A 299 -15.39 2.75 0.18
C GLN A 299 -16.21 1.97 1.22
N TRP A 300 -16.84 0.86 0.81
CA TRP A 300 -17.53 -0.04 1.76
C TRP A 300 -16.58 -0.66 2.80
N GLN A 301 -15.36 -1.01 2.41
CA GLN A 301 -14.35 -1.53 3.33
C GLN A 301 -13.93 -0.46 4.35
N LEU A 302 -13.74 0.79 3.93
CA LEU A 302 -13.43 1.91 4.83
C LEU A 302 -14.55 2.13 5.85
N VAL A 303 -15.81 2.15 5.40
CA VAL A 303 -16.99 2.29 6.27
C VAL A 303 -17.11 1.12 7.23
N THR A 304 -17.00 -0.11 6.74
CA THR A 304 -17.09 -1.33 7.57
C THR A 304 -16.01 -1.33 8.64
N GLY A 305 -14.75 -1.06 8.27
CA GLY A 305 -13.65 -0.97 9.22
C GLY A 305 -13.84 0.16 10.25
N ALA A 306 -14.44 1.30 9.86
CA ALA A 306 -14.78 2.35 10.81
C ALA A 306 -15.85 1.90 11.82
N ILE A 307 -16.89 1.20 11.35
CA ILE A 307 -17.96 0.64 12.19
C ILE A 307 -17.39 -0.38 13.18
N GLU A 308 -16.55 -1.29 12.74
CA GLU A 308 -15.90 -2.30 13.60
C GLU A 308 -15.03 -1.64 14.68
N ARG A 309 -14.22 -0.64 14.31
CA ARG A 309 -13.44 0.13 15.28
C ARG A 309 -14.31 0.84 16.31
N MET A 310 -15.42 1.45 15.88
CA MET A 310 -16.37 2.08 16.78
C MET A 310 -16.97 1.07 17.75
N ARG A 311 -17.43 -0.10 17.26
CA ARG A 311 -17.98 -1.16 18.10
C ARG A 311 -16.99 -1.65 19.15
N MET A 312 -15.76 -1.98 18.74
CA MET A 312 -14.72 -2.42 19.67
C MET A 312 -14.44 -1.39 20.76
N ARG A 313 -14.41 -0.10 20.42
CA ARG A 313 -14.19 0.99 21.41
C ARG A 313 -15.36 1.13 22.38
N ILE A 314 -16.60 1.04 21.89
CA ILE A 314 -17.80 1.10 22.73
C ILE A 314 -17.84 -0.11 23.67
N GLU A 315 -17.67 -1.33 23.14
CA GLU A 315 -17.65 -2.56 23.94
C GLU A 315 -16.56 -2.54 25.00
N SER A 316 -15.35 -2.12 24.63
CA SER A 316 -14.23 -2.01 25.58
C SER A 316 -14.52 -1.00 26.68
N ARG A 317 -15.13 0.15 26.33
CA ARG A 317 -15.50 1.17 27.30
C ARG A 317 -16.57 0.65 28.25
N VAL A 318 -17.67 0.11 27.73
CA VAL A 318 -18.76 -0.46 28.54
C VAL A 318 -18.22 -1.56 29.45
N SER A 319 -17.40 -2.46 28.93
CA SER A 319 -16.80 -3.55 29.71
C SER A 319 -15.88 -3.04 30.83
N ASN A 320 -15.10 -1.98 30.59
CA ASN A 320 -14.30 -1.33 31.62
C ASN A 320 -15.16 -0.68 32.71
N GLU A 321 -16.19 0.06 32.32
CA GLU A 321 -17.08 0.71 33.29
C GLU A 321 -17.83 -0.32 34.12
N MET A 322 -18.31 -1.41 33.51
CA MET A 322 -18.94 -2.52 34.23
C MET A 322 -17.98 -3.14 35.25
N ARG A 323 -16.73 -3.44 34.86
CA ARG A 323 -15.71 -3.94 35.80
C ARG A 323 -15.43 -2.98 36.94
N LEU A 324 -15.43 -1.68 36.67
CA LEU A 324 -15.19 -0.66 37.69
C LEU A 324 -16.35 -0.63 38.71
N VAL A 325 -17.60 -0.66 38.23
CA VAL A 325 -18.80 -0.74 39.06
C VAL A 325 -18.80 -2.03 39.88
N ASP A 326 -18.53 -3.18 39.27
CA ASP A 326 -18.42 -4.46 39.99
C ASP A 326 -17.31 -4.43 41.04
N GLY A 327 -16.18 -3.77 40.74
CA GLY A 327 -15.08 -3.56 41.66
C GLY A 327 -15.47 -2.72 42.88
N TYR A 328 -16.26 -1.65 42.69
CA TYR A 328 -16.79 -0.86 43.80
C TYR A 328 -17.84 -1.62 44.60
N ALA A 329 -18.78 -2.28 43.91
CA ALA A 329 -19.86 -3.04 44.53
C ALA A 329 -19.33 -4.19 45.41
N ASN A 330 -18.23 -4.82 45.01
CA ASN A 330 -17.64 -5.94 45.74
C ASN A 330 -16.44 -5.57 46.62
N ARG A 331 -16.09 -4.28 46.74
CA ARG A 331 -14.92 -3.87 47.51
C ARG A 331 -15.11 -4.20 49.00
N PRO A 332 -14.23 -4.98 49.65
CA PRO A 332 -14.40 -5.35 51.06
C PRO A 332 -14.51 -4.17 52.02
N SER A 333 -13.91 -3.04 51.67
CA SER A 333 -14.03 -1.79 52.45
C SER A 333 -15.45 -1.21 52.45
N LEU A 334 -16.27 -1.50 51.43
CA LEU A 334 -17.65 -1.05 51.31
C LEU A 334 -18.65 -2.16 51.68
N THR A 335 -18.35 -3.42 51.37
CA THR A 335 -19.24 -4.56 51.69
C THR A 335 -19.08 -5.08 53.11
N ARG A 336 -17.88 -4.94 53.71
CA ARG A 336 -17.59 -5.33 55.10
C ARG A 336 -16.80 -4.23 55.81
N PRO A 337 -17.33 -3.01 55.95
CA PRO A 337 -16.61 -1.88 56.54
C PRO A 337 -16.17 -2.15 57.98
N LEU A 338 -16.89 -2.98 58.73
CA LEU A 338 -16.57 -3.31 60.12
C LEU A 338 -15.38 -4.27 60.27
N THR A 339 -14.88 -4.91 59.20
CA THR A 339 -13.75 -5.84 59.28
C THR A 339 -12.50 -5.18 59.84
N MET A 340 -12.30 -3.88 59.58
CA MET A 340 -11.17 -3.11 60.14
C MET A 340 -11.26 -2.91 61.66
N LEU A 341 -12.46 -3.01 62.23
CA LEU A 341 -12.69 -2.88 63.67
C LEU A 341 -12.57 -4.21 64.40
N GLU A 342 -12.63 -5.34 63.70
CA GLU A 342 -12.55 -6.66 64.32
C GLU A 342 -11.27 -6.88 65.16
N PRO A 343 -10.06 -6.50 64.72
CA PRO A 343 -8.85 -6.66 65.54
C PRO A 343 -8.91 -5.81 66.81
N HIS A 344 -9.47 -4.61 66.72
CA HIS A 344 -9.62 -3.70 67.86
C HIS A 344 -10.66 -4.22 68.86
N GLN A 345 -11.78 -4.75 68.37
CA GLN A 345 -12.78 -5.41 69.19
C GLN A 345 -12.18 -6.61 69.92
N ARG A 346 -11.46 -7.49 69.20
CA ARG A 346 -10.76 -8.64 69.80
C ARG A 346 -9.73 -8.22 70.85
N PHE A 347 -8.99 -7.13 70.60
CA PHE A 347 -8.02 -6.58 71.56
C PHE A 347 -8.71 -6.10 72.84
N ILE A 348 -9.82 -5.36 72.72
CA ILE A 348 -10.61 -4.90 73.87
C ILE A 348 -11.18 -6.09 74.65
N ASP A 349 -11.75 -7.09 73.96
CA ASP A 349 -12.33 -8.27 74.60
C ASP A 349 -11.26 -9.09 75.36
N GLU A 350 -10.07 -9.23 74.77
CA GLU A 350 -8.94 -9.90 75.43
C GLU A 350 -8.39 -9.09 76.61
N ALA A 351 -8.27 -7.77 76.48
CA ALA A 351 -7.86 -6.89 77.57
C ALA A 351 -8.86 -6.96 78.75
N ARG A 352 -10.17 -6.96 78.45
CA ARG A 352 -11.23 -7.16 79.46
C ARG A 352 -11.12 -8.50 80.15
N ARG A 353 -10.91 -9.58 79.40
CA ARG A 353 -10.73 -10.93 79.95
C ARG A 353 -9.51 -11.00 80.87
N ARG A 354 -8.36 -10.48 80.43
CA ARG A 354 -7.12 -10.45 81.24
C ARG A 354 -7.29 -9.63 82.52
N MET A 355 -7.99 -8.50 82.43
CA MET A 355 -8.30 -7.67 83.59
C MET A 355 -9.20 -8.40 84.60
N ASP A 356 -10.26 -9.07 84.14
CA ASP A 356 -11.16 -9.84 85.03
C ASP A 356 -10.41 -10.96 85.77
N ILE A 357 -9.59 -11.73 85.05
CA ILE A 357 -8.74 -12.78 85.64
C ILE A 357 -7.77 -12.18 86.67
N GLY A 358 -7.11 -11.07 86.32
CA GLY A 358 -6.17 -10.40 87.22
C GLY A 358 -6.83 -9.89 88.50
N LEU A 359 -7.99 -9.26 88.38
CA LEU A 359 -8.75 -8.74 89.53
C LEU A 359 -9.23 -9.86 90.44
N ARG A 360 -9.78 -10.95 89.88
CA ARG A 360 -10.19 -12.14 90.65
C ARG A 360 -9.01 -12.75 91.41
N ARG A 361 -7.85 -12.87 90.74
CA ARG A 361 -6.65 -13.40 91.40
C ARG A 361 -6.19 -12.53 92.56
N ILE A 362 -6.23 -11.20 92.42
CA ILE A 362 -5.89 -10.28 93.53
C ILE A 362 -6.84 -10.48 94.71
N THR A 363 -8.15 -10.60 94.45
CA THR A 363 -9.13 -10.83 95.52
C THR A 363 -8.99 -12.20 96.18
N ASP A 364 -8.68 -13.23 95.40
CA ASP A 364 -8.47 -14.60 95.89
C ASP A 364 -7.19 -14.68 96.75
N ASP A 365 -6.08 -14.12 96.28
CA ASP A 365 -4.80 -14.09 97.01
C ASP A 365 -4.93 -13.29 98.33
N ALA A 366 -5.66 -12.17 98.31
CA ALA A 366 -5.95 -11.39 99.51
C ALA A 366 -6.82 -12.17 100.51
N SER A 367 -7.87 -12.85 100.02
CA SER A 367 -8.76 -13.67 100.86
C SER A 367 -8.01 -14.85 101.49
N LEU A 368 -7.20 -15.56 100.70
CA LEU A 368 -6.31 -16.63 101.18
C LEU A 368 -5.30 -16.13 102.22
N THR A 369 -4.79 -14.92 102.04
CA THR A 369 -3.86 -14.30 103.01
C THR A 369 -4.57 -14.02 104.33
N ILE A 370 -5.80 -13.48 104.27
CA ILE A 370 -6.63 -13.25 105.46
C ILE A 370 -6.95 -14.58 106.16
N GLU A 371 -7.35 -15.61 105.43
CA GLU A 371 -7.64 -16.94 105.97
C GLU A 371 -6.41 -17.54 106.67
N LYS A 372 -5.22 -17.44 106.04
CA LYS A 372 -3.96 -17.91 106.64
C LYS A 372 -3.61 -17.16 107.90
N LEU A 373 -3.67 -15.82 107.88
CA LEU A 373 -3.38 -15.00 109.07
C LEU A 373 -4.36 -15.31 110.20
N HIS A 374 -5.64 -15.50 109.88
CA HIS A 374 -6.65 -15.92 110.85
C HIS A 374 -6.34 -17.30 111.43
N ALA A 375 -5.98 -18.28 110.60
CA ALA A 375 -5.61 -19.62 111.04
C ALA A 375 -4.34 -19.61 111.92
N SER A 376 -3.32 -18.82 111.58
CA SER A 376 -2.12 -18.63 112.39
C SER A 376 -2.44 -17.98 113.73
N LEU A 377 -3.27 -16.94 113.75
CA LEU A 377 -3.70 -16.27 114.98
C LEU A 377 -4.51 -17.22 115.89
N THR A 378 -5.34 -18.07 115.29
CA THR A 378 -6.09 -19.11 116.01
C THR A 378 -5.16 -20.18 116.57
N ALA A 379 -4.20 -20.67 115.79
CA ALA A 379 -3.27 -21.72 116.22
C ALA A 379 -2.30 -21.27 117.31
N LEU A 380 -1.89 -20.00 117.31
CA LEU A 380 -1.03 -19.40 118.33
C LEU A 380 -1.82 -18.86 119.54
N SER A 381 -3.14 -18.97 119.54
CA SER A 381 -3.97 -18.51 120.65
C SER A 381 -3.81 -19.44 121.86
N PRO A 382 -3.39 -18.92 123.03
CA PRO A 382 -3.35 -19.69 124.27
C PRO A 382 -4.72 -20.30 124.61
N GLN A 383 -5.81 -19.62 124.22
CA GLN A 383 -7.17 -20.11 124.39
C GLN A 383 -7.43 -21.39 123.59
N SER A 384 -6.86 -21.55 122.39
CA SER A 384 -7.01 -22.78 121.61
C SER A 384 -6.35 -23.99 122.30
N THR A 385 -5.27 -23.78 123.05
CA THR A 385 -4.61 -24.82 123.84
C THR A 385 -5.49 -25.22 125.03
N LEU A 386 -6.11 -24.24 125.70
CA LEU A 386 -7.06 -24.49 126.79
C LEU A 386 -8.35 -25.18 126.30
N ASP A 387 -8.87 -24.81 125.11
CA ASP A 387 -10.07 -25.41 124.51
C ASP A 387 -9.89 -26.90 124.16
N ARG A 388 -8.66 -27.34 123.90
CA ARG A 388 -8.30 -28.75 123.65
C ARG A 388 -8.22 -29.61 124.91
N GLY A 389 -8.47 -29.03 126.09
CA GLY A 389 -8.50 -29.74 127.37
C GLY A 389 -7.15 -29.77 128.10
N TYR A 390 -6.16 -29.01 127.62
CA TYR A 390 -4.92 -28.79 128.37
C TYR A 390 -5.12 -27.69 129.40
N ALA A 391 -4.33 -27.74 130.46
CA ALA A 391 -4.29 -26.73 131.50
C ALA A 391 -2.93 -26.04 131.50
N VAL A 392 -2.92 -24.73 131.72
CA VAL A 392 -1.67 -24.01 132.01
C VAL A 392 -1.50 -23.98 133.52
N VAL A 393 -0.48 -24.66 134.03
CA VAL A 393 -0.20 -24.72 135.46
C VAL A 393 0.83 -23.64 135.78
N GLN A 394 0.55 -22.80 136.76
CA GLN A 394 1.39 -21.68 137.17
C GLN A 394 1.69 -21.73 138.67
N THR A 395 2.84 -21.23 139.08
CA THR A 395 3.17 -21.01 140.49
C THR A 395 2.33 -19.87 141.07
N ALA A 396 2.34 -19.71 142.40
CA ALA A 396 1.73 -18.55 143.06
C ALA A 396 2.28 -17.18 142.59
N SER A 397 3.45 -17.15 141.93
CA SER A 397 4.03 -15.93 141.33
C SER A 397 3.65 -15.73 139.86
N GLY A 398 2.82 -16.60 139.28
CA GLY A 398 2.32 -16.50 137.90
C GLY A 398 3.24 -17.09 136.82
N HIS A 399 4.34 -17.74 137.19
CA HIS A 399 5.24 -18.40 136.23
C HIS A 399 4.70 -19.77 135.83
N VAL A 400 4.73 -20.11 134.54
CA VAL A 400 4.30 -21.42 134.03
C VAL A 400 5.24 -22.51 134.53
N ILE A 401 4.68 -23.60 135.04
CA ILE A 401 5.39 -24.77 135.51
C ILE A 401 5.48 -25.76 134.35
N ASP A 402 6.66 -25.91 133.77
CA ASP A 402 6.97 -26.84 132.67
C ASP A 402 7.91 -27.99 133.08
N ASP A 403 8.56 -27.89 134.24
CA ASP A 403 9.41 -28.92 134.84
C ASP A 403 8.88 -29.31 136.24
N PRO A 404 8.60 -30.60 136.52
CA PRO A 404 8.17 -31.05 137.84
C PRO A 404 9.17 -30.77 138.98
N ALA A 405 10.47 -30.59 138.68
CA ALA A 405 11.46 -30.24 139.69
C ALA A 405 11.33 -28.79 140.22
N ALA A 406 10.52 -27.96 139.56
CA ALA A 406 10.33 -26.55 139.92
C ALA A 406 9.34 -26.31 141.06
N VAL A 407 8.66 -27.36 141.55
CA VAL A 407 7.69 -27.27 142.65
C VAL A 407 7.90 -28.39 143.67
N SER A 408 7.68 -28.08 144.94
CA SER A 408 7.76 -29.06 146.04
C SER A 408 6.37 -29.47 146.52
N THR A 409 6.28 -30.68 147.08
CA THR A 409 5.06 -31.15 147.76
C THR A 409 4.62 -30.15 148.83
N GLY A 410 3.39 -29.65 148.72
CA GLY A 410 2.80 -28.62 149.57
C GLY A 410 2.68 -27.23 148.91
N ASP A 411 3.30 -26.99 147.75
CA ASP A 411 3.27 -25.68 147.10
C ASP A 411 1.91 -25.37 146.44
N PRO A 412 1.37 -24.15 146.61
CA PRO A 412 0.15 -23.72 145.93
C PRO A 412 0.42 -23.43 144.45
N ILE A 413 -0.42 -23.98 143.58
CA ILE A 413 -0.39 -23.82 142.13
C ILE A 413 -1.75 -23.34 141.61
N THR A 414 -1.72 -22.52 140.57
CA THR A 414 -2.92 -22.11 139.84
C THR A 414 -2.99 -22.84 138.51
N VAL A 415 -4.06 -23.58 138.29
CA VAL A 415 -4.31 -24.35 137.08
C VAL A 415 -5.36 -23.61 136.26
N THR A 416 -4.95 -23.01 135.15
CA THR A 416 -5.87 -22.33 134.24
C THR A 416 -6.43 -23.31 133.21
N LEU A 417 -7.75 -23.50 133.23
CA LEU A 417 -8.50 -24.34 132.29
C LEU A 417 -9.30 -23.47 131.31
N LYS A 418 -9.93 -24.12 130.32
CA LYS A 418 -10.80 -23.52 129.30
C LYS A 418 -11.69 -22.37 129.78
N HIS A 419 -12.31 -22.52 130.95
CA HIS A 419 -13.32 -21.59 131.46
C HIS A 419 -12.87 -20.78 132.68
N GLY A 420 -11.58 -20.81 133.02
CA GLY A 420 -11.00 -20.00 134.09
C GLY A 420 -9.98 -20.74 134.96
N PRO A 421 -9.35 -20.02 135.90
CA PRO A 421 -8.37 -20.57 136.82
C PRO A 421 -9.01 -21.28 138.02
N LEU A 422 -8.36 -22.33 138.49
CA LEU A 422 -8.62 -22.96 139.79
C LEU A 422 -7.31 -23.08 140.58
N ASN A 423 -7.41 -23.08 141.91
CA ASN A 423 -6.25 -23.24 142.79
C ASN A 423 -6.15 -24.70 143.25
N ALA A 424 -4.95 -25.25 143.20
CA ALA A 424 -4.61 -26.59 143.65
C ALA A 424 -3.30 -26.56 144.45
N THR A 425 -2.99 -27.65 145.15
CA THR A 425 -1.74 -27.79 145.91
C THR A 425 -1.04 -29.06 145.46
N VAL A 426 0.28 -29.00 145.26
CA VAL A 426 1.08 -30.16 144.84
C VAL A 426 1.12 -31.18 145.99
N SER A 427 0.71 -32.42 145.74
CA SER A 427 0.62 -33.49 146.76
C SER A 427 1.73 -34.52 146.64
#